data_AF-A0A1Q4JYN4-F1
#
_entry.id   AF-A0A1Q4JYN4-F1
#
_cell.length_a   1.000
_cell.length_b   1.000
_cell.length_c   1.000
_cell.angle_alpha   90.00
_cell.angle_beta   90.00
_cell.angle_gamma   90.00
#
_symmetry.space_group_name_H-M   'P 1'
#
loop_
_entity.id
_entity.type
_entity.pdbx_description
1 polymer ?
#
loop_
_entity_poly.entity_id
_entity_poly.type
_entity_poly.pdbx_seq_one_letter_code
_entity_poly.pdbx_strand_id
1 'polypeptide(L)'
;MSPPQPATTPTTTTEPTEQQTYLEVWGDTVNGRHLAISVAVGSVVGASALLAAQALFERVVSEPSLAQAYSLLVGIAACLLAGVVCGIFIKPKRIVALAAADAESIDGVITTMSEQRQGLGTLADIPEQSRQELRELGLYDHFAAAEAEHARVSNTPKDGGRA
;
A
#
# COMPACT_ATOMS: atom_id res chain seq x y z
N MET A 1 -28.80 41.70 3.27
CA MET A 1 -28.92 40.31 3.71
C MET A 1 -28.82 39.45 2.47
N SER A 2 -27.60 39.05 2.13
CA SER A 2 -27.26 38.27 0.93
C SER A 2 -26.85 36.86 1.37
N PRO A 3 -27.26 35.80 0.65
CA PRO A 3 -26.94 34.43 1.03
C PRO A 3 -25.44 34.12 0.91
N PRO A 4 -24.90 33.16 1.69
CA PRO A 4 -23.52 32.71 1.57
C PRO A 4 -23.29 31.99 0.23
N GLN A 5 -22.23 32.38 -0.46
CA GLN A 5 -21.71 31.71 -1.66
C GLN A 5 -21.28 30.28 -1.29
N PRO A 6 -21.76 29.23 -1.98
CA PRO A 6 -21.25 27.87 -1.78
C PRO A 6 -19.81 27.79 -2.29
N ALA A 7 -18.95 27.17 -1.48
CA ALA A 7 -17.55 26.91 -1.82
C ALA A 7 -17.44 26.29 -3.22
N THR A 8 -16.65 26.92 -4.08
CA THR A 8 -16.27 26.38 -5.38
C THR A 8 -15.46 25.10 -5.17
N THR A 9 -16.09 23.96 -5.38
CA THR A 9 -15.44 22.68 -5.64
C THR A 9 -14.38 22.88 -6.73
N PRO A 10 -13.12 22.44 -6.55
CA PRO A 10 -12.17 22.44 -7.64
C PRO A 10 -12.75 21.57 -8.77
N THR A 11 -13.03 22.21 -9.89
CA THR A 11 -13.38 21.55 -11.15
C THR A 11 -12.18 20.74 -11.59
N THR A 12 -12.21 19.42 -11.36
CA THR A 12 -11.27 18.50 -12.01
C THR A 12 -11.67 18.38 -13.47
N THR A 13 -11.08 19.22 -14.31
CA THR A 13 -11.09 19.12 -15.76
C THR A 13 -10.57 17.75 -16.19
N THR A 14 -11.32 17.13 -17.10
CA THR A 14 -11.14 15.83 -17.74
C THR A 14 -9.75 15.60 -18.34
N GLU A 15 -9.07 14.55 -17.88
CA GLU A 15 -8.33 13.61 -18.73
C GLU A 15 -8.77 12.19 -18.36
N PRO A 16 -8.93 11.25 -19.31
CA PRO A 16 -9.20 9.85 -18.99
C PRO A 16 -7.89 9.22 -18.51
N THR A 17 -7.46 9.58 -17.31
CA THR A 17 -6.41 8.87 -16.61
C THR A 17 -6.99 7.49 -16.34
N GLU A 18 -6.49 6.46 -17.04
CA GLU A 18 -6.78 5.06 -16.71
C GLU A 18 -6.75 4.91 -15.20
N GLN A 19 -7.92 4.68 -14.60
CA GLN A 19 -8.05 4.35 -13.19
C GLN A 19 -7.33 3.01 -13.00
N GLN A 20 -6.04 3.07 -12.66
CA GLN A 20 -5.24 1.90 -12.36
C GLN A 20 -5.81 1.31 -11.07
N THR A 21 -6.67 0.29 -11.19
CA THR A 21 -7.20 -0.41 -10.02
C THR A 21 -6.07 -1.17 -9.34
N TYR A 22 -5.68 -0.70 -8.17
CA TYR A 22 -4.73 -1.38 -7.30
C TYR A 22 -5.46 -2.41 -6.43
N LEU A 23 -4.84 -3.57 -6.25
CA LEU A 23 -5.32 -4.68 -5.44
C LEU A 23 -4.26 -5.04 -4.41
N GLU A 24 -4.68 -5.30 -3.18
CA GLU A 24 -3.79 -5.80 -2.13
C GLU A 24 -3.70 -7.33 -2.22
N VAL A 25 -2.49 -7.83 -2.45
CA VAL A 25 -2.21 -9.25 -2.63
C VAL A 25 -1.00 -9.59 -1.76
N TRP A 26 -1.22 -10.44 -0.74
CA TRP A 26 -0.15 -10.85 0.19
C TRP A 26 0.59 -9.66 0.85
N GLY A 27 -0.15 -8.61 1.21
CA GLY A 27 0.41 -7.41 1.84
C GLY A 27 1.20 -6.49 0.90
N ASP A 28 1.18 -6.75 -0.42
CA ASP A 28 1.73 -5.86 -1.43
C ASP A 28 0.61 -5.25 -2.30
N THR A 29 0.82 -4.01 -2.75
CA THR A 29 -0.13 -3.29 -3.60
C THR A 29 0.26 -3.48 -5.06
N VAL A 30 -0.53 -4.26 -5.79
CA VAL A 30 -0.27 -4.60 -7.18
C VAL A 30 -1.34 -4.03 -8.10
N ASN A 31 -0.98 -3.79 -9.36
CA ASN A 31 -1.94 -3.39 -10.37
C ASN A 31 -2.75 -4.61 -10.84
N GLY A 32 -4.06 -4.60 -10.63
CA GLY A 32 -4.92 -5.75 -10.92
C GLY A 32 -4.89 -6.18 -12.40
N ARG A 33 -4.80 -5.22 -13.33
CA ARG A 33 -4.77 -5.52 -14.76
C ARG A 33 -3.45 -6.17 -15.18
N HIS A 34 -2.32 -5.63 -14.73
CA HIS A 34 -1.01 -6.24 -15.03
C HIS A 34 -0.86 -7.63 -14.41
N LEU A 35 -1.41 -7.83 -13.20
CA LEU A 35 -1.47 -9.15 -12.56
C LEU A 35 -2.33 -10.13 -13.37
N ALA A 36 -3.53 -9.72 -13.79
CA ALA A 36 -4.40 -10.60 -14.59
C ALA A 36 -3.73 -11.00 -15.91
N ILE A 37 -3.05 -10.05 -16.57
CA ILE A 37 -2.32 -10.32 -17.81
C ILE A 37 -1.16 -11.28 -17.57
N SER A 38 -0.37 -11.12 -16.49
CA SER A 38 0.76 -12.01 -16.23
C SER A 38 0.31 -13.44 -15.93
N VAL A 39 -0.77 -13.62 -15.16
CA VAL A 39 -1.37 -14.92 -14.88
C VAL A 39 -1.89 -15.57 -16.17
N ALA A 40 -2.58 -14.81 -17.02
CA ALA A 40 -3.06 -15.31 -18.30
C ALA A 40 -1.92 -15.75 -19.22
N VAL A 41 -0.87 -14.93 -19.36
CA VAL A 41 0.31 -15.26 -20.16
C VAL A 41 1.02 -16.50 -19.63
N GLY A 42 1.26 -16.57 -18.32
CA GLY A 42 1.88 -17.74 -17.69
C GLY A 42 1.08 -19.02 -17.93
N SER A 43 -0.24 -18.95 -17.84
CA SER A 43 -1.14 -20.08 -18.06
C SER A 43 -1.11 -20.56 -19.52
N VAL A 44 -1.18 -19.62 -20.48
CA VAL A 44 -1.14 -19.93 -21.92
C VAL A 44 0.22 -20.49 -22.33
N VAL A 45 1.32 -19.88 -21.87
CA VAL A 45 2.68 -20.34 -22.18
C VAL A 45 2.96 -21.70 -21.54
N GLY A 46 2.58 -21.90 -20.26
CA GLY A 46 2.75 -23.18 -19.58
C GLY A 46 1.95 -24.30 -20.23
N ALA A 47 0.67 -24.07 -20.56
CA ALA A 47 -0.18 -25.07 -21.20
C ALA A 47 0.30 -25.41 -22.62
N SER A 48 0.66 -24.40 -23.42
CA SER A 48 1.16 -24.63 -24.78
C SER A 48 2.50 -25.38 -24.79
N ALA A 49 3.43 -25.03 -23.90
CA ALA A 49 4.70 -25.74 -23.75
C ALA A 49 4.51 -27.19 -23.31
N LEU A 50 3.62 -27.43 -22.36
CA LEU A 50 3.28 -28.78 -21.89
C LEU A 50 2.67 -29.64 -23.00
N LEU A 51 1.72 -29.11 -23.77
CA LEU A 51 1.10 -29.84 -24.88
C LEU A 51 2.08 -30.09 -26.02
N ALA A 52 2.92 -29.10 -26.35
CA ALA A 52 3.97 -29.24 -27.34
C ALA A 52 5.01 -30.29 -26.92
N ALA A 53 5.39 -30.30 -25.65
CA ALA A 53 6.32 -31.29 -25.10
C ALA A 53 5.73 -32.70 -25.13
N GLN A 54 4.45 -32.87 -24.79
CA GLN A 54 3.77 -34.18 -24.91
C GLN A 54 3.82 -34.68 -26.35
N ALA A 55 3.38 -33.86 -27.31
CA ALA A 55 3.37 -34.23 -28.71
C ALA A 55 4.77 -34.56 -29.27
N LEU A 56 5.83 -33.97 -28.71
CA LEU A 56 7.21 -34.26 -29.08
C LEU A 56 7.73 -35.53 -28.40
N PHE A 57 7.56 -35.66 -27.09
CA PHE A 57 8.10 -36.78 -26.33
C PHE A 57 7.38 -38.09 -26.62
N GLU A 58 6.08 -38.08 -26.93
CA GLU A 58 5.37 -39.27 -27.40
C GLU A 58 5.94 -39.85 -28.71
N ARG A 59 6.62 -39.02 -29.51
CA ARG A 59 7.27 -39.48 -30.76
C ARG A 59 8.69 -40.01 -30.55
N VAL A 60 9.34 -39.64 -29.45
CA VAL A 60 10.77 -39.92 -29.20
C VAL A 60 10.94 -40.98 -28.11
N VAL A 61 10.06 -41.00 -27.11
CA VAL A 61 10.14 -41.85 -25.94
C VAL A 61 9.15 -42.99 -26.08
N SER A 62 9.64 -44.23 -26.00
CA SER A 62 8.79 -45.43 -26.14
C SER A 62 7.90 -45.70 -24.93
N GLU A 63 8.27 -45.17 -23.76
CA GLU A 63 7.55 -45.35 -22.50
C GLU A 63 6.61 -44.16 -22.22
N PRO A 64 5.28 -44.34 -22.22
CA PRO A 64 4.31 -43.24 -22.09
C PRO A 64 4.40 -42.51 -20.75
N SER A 65 4.62 -43.26 -19.67
CA SER A 65 4.74 -42.70 -18.32
C SER A 65 5.90 -41.72 -18.19
N LEU A 66 7.01 -42.03 -18.86
CA LEU A 66 8.21 -41.21 -18.88
C LEU A 66 8.06 -39.97 -19.77
N ALA A 67 7.42 -40.13 -20.93
CA ALA A 67 7.08 -39.01 -21.82
C ALA A 67 6.20 -37.96 -21.10
N GLN A 68 5.21 -38.43 -20.33
CA GLN A 68 4.32 -37.57 -19.56
C GLN A 68 5.09 -36.82 -18.46
N ALA A 69 5.95 -37.50 -17.70
CA ALA A 69 6.74 -36.87 -16.64
C ALA A 69 7.67 -35.77 -17.18
N TYR A 70 8.37 -36.02 -18.29
CA TYR A 70 9.22 -35.00 -18.92
C TYR A 70 8.43 -33.84 -19.51
N SER A 71 7.23 -34.09 -20.04
CA SER A 71 6.37 -33.02 -20.53
C SER A 71 5.90 -32.07 -19.43
N LEU A 72 5.56 -32.63 -18.26
CA LEU A 72 5.19 -31.85 -17.08
C LEU A 72 6.35 -30.96 -16.64
N LEU A 73 7.58 -31.50 -16.62
CA LEU A 73 8.79 -30.76 -16.29
C LEU A 73 9.00 -29.57 -17.25
N VAL A 74 8.84 -29.78 -18.56
CA VAL A 74 8.95 -28.71 -19.56
C VAL A 74 7.86 -27.65 -19.36
N GLY A 75 6.62 -28.06 -19.06
CA GLY A 75 5.52 -27.13 -18.78
C GLY A 75 5.81 -26.23 -17.58
N ILE A 76 6.31 -26.81 -16.48
CA ILE A 76 6.70 -26.04 -15.28
C ILE A 76 7.85 -25.08 -15.62
N ALA A 77 8.89 -25.56 -16.30
CA ALA A 77 10.03 -24.72 -16.69
C ALA A 77 9.59 -23.53 -17.57
N ALA A 78 8.70 -23.76 -18.53
CA ALA A 78 8.15 -22.71 -19.38
C ALA A 78 7.32 -21.69 -18.58
N CYS A 79 6.51 -22.14 -17.62
CA CYS A 79 5.73 -21.27 -16.74
C CYS A 79 6.64 -20.36 -15.89
N LEU A 80 7.72 -20.92 -15.33
CA LEU A 80 8.71 -20.15 -14.56
C LEU A 80 9.40 -19.10 -15.42
N LEU A 81 9.83 -19.46 -16.64
CA LEU A 81 10.44 -18.52 -17.58
C LEU A 81 9.47 -17.40 -17.97
N ALA A 82 8.19 -17.71 -18.20
CA ALA A 82 7.16 -16.71 -18.45
C ALA A 82 7.02 -15.75 -17.26
N GLY A 83 7.02 -16.27 -16.03
CA GLY A 83 7.00 -15.46 -14.82
C GLY A 83 8.19 -14.51 -14.71
N VAL A 84 9.41 -15.00 -14.99
CA VAL A 84 10.63 -14.17 -15.01
C VAL A 84 10.54 -13.08 -16.07
N VAL A 85 10.10 -13.42 -17.29
CA VAL A 85 9.93 -12.44 -18.38
C VAL A 85 8.89 -11.39 -18.00
N CYS A 86 7.73 -11.79 -17.46
CA CYS A 86 6.72 -10.86 -16.97
C CYS A 86 7.26 -9.96 -15.86
N GLY A 87 8.06 -10.49 -14.93
CA GLY A 87 8.70 -9.72 -13.87
C GLY A 87 9.72 -8.69 -14.37
N ILE A 88 10.43 -8.99 -15.46
CA ILE A 88 11.36 -8.05 -16.10
C ILE A 88 10.59 -6.94 -16.84
N PHE A 89 9.51 -7.29 -17.55
CA PHE A 89 8.73 -6.34 -18.35
C PHE A 89 7.82 -5.43 -17.50
N ILE A 90 7.22 -5.97 -16.44
CA ILE A 90 6.39 -5.23 -15.49
C ILE A 90 7.34 -4.63 -14.44
N LYS A 91 8.05 -3.55 -14.82
CA LYS A 91 8.97 -2.87 -13.92
C LYS A 91 8.26 -2.52 -12.59
N PRO A 92 8.92 -2.72 -11.43
CA PRO A 92 8.36 -2.35 -10.14
C PRO A 92 8.01 -0.86 -10.15
N LYS A 93 6.71 -0.54 -10.19
CA LYS A 93 6.22 0.85 -10.16
C LYS A 93 6.24 1.45 -8.75
N ARG A 94 6.95 0.80 -7.83
CA ARG A 94 7.09 1.19 -6.43
C ARG A 94 7.91 2.48 -6.37
N ILE A 95 7.23 3.61 -6.56
CA ILE A 95 7.61 4.82 -5.83
C ILE A 95 7.37 4.40 -4.39
N VAL A 96 8.44 4.02 -3.68
CA VAL A 96 8.39 4.00 -2.21
C VAL A 96 8.25 5.46 -1.85
N ALA A 97 7.02 5.95 -1.91
CA ALA A 97 6.64 7.07 -1.10
C ALA A 97 6.71 6.53 0.32
N LEU A 98 7.93 6.43 0.86
CA LEU A 98 8.19 6.95 2.18
C LEU A 98 7.99 8.47 2.06
N ALA A 99 6.79 8.89 1.65
CA ALA A 99 6.31 10.20 1.97
C ALA A 99 6.37 10.14 3.48
N ALA A 100 7.41 10.76 4.05
CA ALA A 100 7.36 11.23 5.43
C ALA A 100 5.92 11.68 5.61
N ALA A 101 5.18 10.98 6.48
CA ALA A 101 3.77 11.26 6.65
C ALA A 101 3.66 12.77 6.77
N ASP A 102 2.92 13.39 5.85
CA ASP A 102 2.92 14.84 5.71
C ASP A 102 2.67 15.42 7.10
N ALA A 103 3.40 16.44 7.52
CA ALA A 103 3.35 16.91 8.92
C ALA A 103 1.88 17.16 9.38
N GLU A 104 1.05 17.62 8.43
CA GLU A 104 -0.40 17.82 8.58
C GLU A 104 -1.20 16.52 8.84
N SER A 105 -0.78 15.39 8.26
CA SER A 105 -1.36 14.05 8.49
C SER A 105 -1.03 13.53 9.90
N ILE A 106 0.23 13.73 10.34
CA ILE A 106 0.67 13.34 11.69
C ILE A 106 -0.09 14.15 12.74
N ASP A 107 -0.15 15.48 12.57
CA ASP A 107 -0.84 16.38 13.49
C ASP A 107 -2.35 16.06 13.56
N GLY A 108 -3.00 15.78 12.42
CA GLY A 108 -4.41 15.39 12.38
C GLY A 108 -4.73 14.09 13.14
N VAL A 109 -3.85 13.09 13.05
CA VAL A 109 -3.99 11.85 13.83
C VAL A 109 -3.77 12.11 15.31
N ILE A 110 -2.77 12.92 15.69
CA ILE A 110 -2.50 13.30 17.08
C ILE A 110 -3.68 14.07 17.68
N THR A 111 -4.27 15.01 16.94
CA THR A 111 -5.49 15.72 17.34
C THR A 111 -6.64 14.74 17.57
N THR A 112 -6.88 13.83 16.61
CA THR A 112 -7.94 12.82 16.72
C THR A 112 -7.75 11.91 17.94
N MET A 113 -6.51 11.52 18.24
CA MET A 113 -6.20 10.74 19.45
C MET A 113 -6.37 11.57 20.73
N SER A 114 -6.04 12.87 20.71
CA SER A 114 -6.22 13.76 21.85
C SER A 114 -7.68 13.99 22.25
N GLU A 115 -8.60 13.84 21.29
CA GLU A 115 -10.05 13.96 21.50
C GLU A 115 -10.67 12.67 22.08
N GLN A 116 -9.95 11.54 22.07
CA GLN A 116 -10.44 10.29 22.67
C GLN A 116 -10.48 10.40 24.20
N ARG A 117 -11.39 9.64 24.85
CA ARG A 117 -11.70 9.73 26.28
C ARG A 117 -10.49 9.60 27.24
N GLN A 118 -9.39 9.01 26.78
CA GLN A 118 -8.15 8.86 27.55
C GLN A 118 -7.08 9.93 27.25
N GLY A 119 -7.25 10.75 26.20
CA GLY A 119 -6.26 11.75 25.77
C GLY A 119 -4.91 11.14 25.35
N LEU A 120 -3.91 12.00 25.14
CA LEU A 120 -2.54 11.59 24.75
C LEU A 120 -1.63 11.23 25.94
N GLY A 121 -2.03 11.55 27.17
CA GLY A 121 -1.14 11.50 28.35
C GLY A 121 -0.03 12.55 28.29
N THR A 122 0.97 12.43 29.17
CA THR A 122 2.12 13.36 29.26
C THR A 122 3.38 12.67 28.74
N LEU A 123 4.23 13.39 28.01
CA LEU A 123 5.56 12.87 27.62
C LEU A 123 6.45 12.55 28.84
N ALA A 124 6.16 13.12 30.01
CA ALA A 124 6.86 12.82 31.26
C ALA A 124 6.52 11.43 31.84
N ASP A 125 5.37 10.87 31.48
CA ASP A 125 4.87 9.60 32.03
C ASP A 125 5.43 8.38 31.28
N ILE A 126 6.10 8.59 30.14
CA ILE A 126 6.71 7.51 29.35
C ILE A 126 8.20 7.30 29.67
N PRO A 127 8.68 6.04 29.65
CA PRO A 127 10.09 5.72 29.88
C PRO A 127 11.03 6.47 28.93
N GLU A 128 12.26 6.76 29.39
CA GLU A 128 13.28 7.46 28.58
C GLU A 128 13.57 6.76 27.25
N GLN A 129 13.56 5.42 27.26
CA GLN A 129 13.76 4.62 26.05
C GLN A 129 12.68 4.92 24.99
N SER A 130 11.41 5.02 25.38
CA SER A 130 10.32 5.34 24.46
C SER A 130 10.35 6.78 23.97
N ARG A 131 10.86 7.73 24.79
CA ARG A 131 11.11 9.11 24.35
C ARG A 131 12.20 9.18 23.30
N GLN A 132 13.21 8.33 23.40
CA GLN A 132 14.27 8.24 22.40
C GLN A 132 13.73 7.69 21.07
N GLU A 133 12.93 6.63 21.10
CA GLU A 133 12.27 6.08 19.91
C GLU A 133 11.36 7.12 19.22
N LEU A 134 10.61 7.92 19.99
CA LEU A 134 9.80 9.02 19.43
C LEU A 134 10.64 10.11 18.77
N ARG A 135 11.86 10.40 19.27
CA ARG A 135 12.78 11.35 18.64
C ARG A 135 13.39 10.80 17.37
N GLU A 136 13.75 9.52 17.37
CA GLU A 136 14.31 8.83 16.19
C GLU A 136 13.29 8.75 15.04
N LEU A 137 12.01 8.60 15.38
CA LEU A 137 10.92 8.60 14.42
C LEU A 137 10.42 10.02 14.05
N GLY A 138 10.97 11.07 14.68
CA GLY A 138 10.57 12.46 14.43
C GLY A 138 9.21 12.87 15.00
N LEU A 139 8.56 12.04 15.84
CA LEU A 139 7.24 12.33 16.41
C LEU A 139 7.30 13.15 17.71
N TYR A 140 8.44 13.19 18.39
CA TYR A 140 8.57 13.83 19.70
C TYR A 140 8.07 15.28 19.71
N ASP A 141 8.46 16.07 18.71
CA ASP A 141 8.11 17.50 18.63
C ASP A 141 6.62 17.71 18.37
N HIS A 142 5.98 16.80 17.61
CA HIS A 142 4.55 16.84 17.34
C HIS A 142 3.71 16.56 18.61
N PHE A 143 4.11 15.57 19.41
CA PHE A 143 3.45 15.29 20.69
C PHE A 143 3.70 16.40 21.73
N ALA A 144 4.90 16.98 21.77
CA ALA A 144 5.22 18.08 22.67
C ALA A 144 4.42 19.35 22.34
N ALA A 145 4.22 19.64 21.05
CA ALA A 145 3.37 20.74 20.60
C ALA A 145 1.90 20.53 20.99
N ALA A 146 1.38 19.30 20.83
CA ALA A 146 0.01 18.96 21.22
C ALA A 146 -0.21 19.06 22.74
N GLU A 147 0.75 18.61 23.56
CA GLU A 147 0.69 18.75 25.03
C GLU A 147 0.66 20.22 25.46
N ALA A 148 1.50 21.06 24.85
CA ALA A 148 1.56 22.50 25.14
C ALA A 148 0.25 23.23 24.77
N GLU A 149 -0.39 22.84 23.68
CA GLU A 149 -1.69 23.41 23.27
C GLU A 149 -2.81 22.99 24.23
N HIS A 150 -2.87 21.71 24.62
CA HIS A 150 -3.82 21.24 25.65
C HIS A 150 -3.61 21.93 27.01
N ALA A 151 -2.37 22.19 27.40
CA ALA A 151 -2.04 22.95 28.61
C ALA A 151 -2.46 24.43 28.54
N ARG A 152 -2.50 25.03 27.33
CA ARG A 152 -3.00 26.41 27.12
C ARG A 152 -4.51 26.48 27.14
N VAL A 153 -5.19 25.53 26.49
CA VAL A 153 -6.65 25.46 26.45
C VAL A 153 -7.22 25.22 27.86
N SER A 154 -6.57 24.39 28.67
CA SER A 154 -6.98 24.15 30.07
C SER A 154 -6.74 25.34 31.01
N ASN A 155 -5.77 26.21 30.73
CA ASN A 155 -5.46 27.42 31.52
C ASN A 155 -6.23 28.68 31.10
N THR A 156 -7.09 28.61 30.08
CA THR A 156 -7.94 29.75 29.70
C THR A 156 -9.07 29.92 30.72
N PRO A 157 -9.17 31.05 31.43
CA PRO A 157 -10.18 31.24 32.46
C PRO A 157 -11.58 31.21 31.84
N LYS A 158 -12.47 30.37 32.39
CA LYS A 158 -13.92 30.49 32.20
C LYS A 158 -14.42 31.72 32.94
N ASP A 159 -14.14 32.91 32.42
CA ASP A 159 -14.80 34.14 32.86
C ASP A 159 -15.88 34.52 31.85
N GLY A 160 -17.06 34.86 32.35
CA GLY A 160 -18.20 35.25 31.53
C GLY A 160 -19.50 34.47 31.78
N GLY A 161 -19.73 33.97 32.98
CA GLY A 161 -21.06 33.58 33.45
C GLY A 161 -21.52 34.48 34.60
N ARG A 162 -22.10 35.64 34.30
CA ARG A 162 -23.19 36.32 35.06
C ARG A 162 -23.39 37.78 34.61
N ALA A 163 -24.51 38.04 33.95
CA ALA A 163 -25.41 39.15 34.25
C ALA A 163 -26.81 38.76 33.74
#